data_AF-A0A1Q2CNA2-F1
#
_entry.id   AF-A0A1Q2CNA2-F1
#
_cell.length_a   1.000
_cell.length_b   1.000
_cell.length_c   1.000
_cell.angle_alpha   90.00
_cell.angle_beta   90.00
_cell.angle_gamma   90.00
#
_symmetry.space_group_name_H-M   'P 1'
#
loop_
_entity.id
_entity.type
_entity.pdbx_description
1 polymer ?
#
loop_
_entity_poly.entity_id
_entity_poly.type
_entity_poly.pdbx_seq_one_letter_code
_entity_poly.pdbx_strand_id
1 'polypeptide(L)'
;MAKLNIKKGDRVMVISGKDKGVTAEVIAVDPATERVTVQGVNLVKKHRRESQTANGRRVEGGIINVEAPIHVSNVQLVVKVDGKEVPTRVGHKRVEVTKRRPDGSEYKAERSVRIATKTGEEI
;
A
#
# COMPACT_ATOMS: atom_id res chain seq x y z
N MET A 1 16.82 -6.54 3.48
CA MET A 1 15.34 -6.56 3.49
C MET A 1 14.86 -6.67 2.04
N ALA A 2 13.89 -7.53 1.75
CA ALA A 2 13.34 -7.66 0.42
C ALA A 2 12.70 -6.32 -0.01
N LYS A 3 12.96 -5.89 -1.25
CA LYS A 3 12.41 -4.65 -1.79
C LYS A 3 10.98 -4.93 -2.27
N LEU A 4 9.99 -4.48 -1.52
CA LEU A 4 8.58 -4.56 -1.94
C LEU A 4 8.26 -3.45 -2.95
N ASN A 5 7.49 -3.83 -3.97
CA ASN A 5 7.05 -2.91 -5.03
C ASN A 5 5.85 -2.04 -4.60
N ILE A 6 5.15 -2.46 -3.54
CA ILE A 6 3.94 -1.84 -3.01
C ILE A 6 4.30 -1.04 -1.75
N LYS A 7 3.74 0.17 -1.66
CA LYS A 7 3.91 1.09 -0.54
C LYS A 7 2.57 1.34 0.15
N LYS A 8 2.65 1.88 1.37
CA LYS A 8 1.48 2.41 2.08
C LYS A 8 0.83 3.52 1.24
N GLY A 9 -0.49 3.51 1.15
CA GLY A 9 -1.27 4.46 0.35
C GLY A 9 -1.48 4.05 -1.12
N ASP A 10 -0.83 2.99 -1.59
CA ASP A 10 -1.08 2.47 -2.93
C ASP A 10 -2.49 1.82 -2.97
N ARG A 11 -3.21 2.02 -4.08
CA ARG A 11 -4.49 1.35 -4.35
C ARG A 11 -4.19 0.00 -5.02
N VAL A 12 -4.73 -1.08 -4.47
CA VAL A 12 -4.44 -2.45 -4.91
C VAL A 12 -5.71 -3.28 -5.05
N MET A 13 -5.67 -4.25 -5.96
CA MET A 13 -6.71 -5.26 -6.15
C MET A 13 -6.17 -6.63 -5.77
N VAL A 14 -7.00 -7.42 -5.09
CA VAL A 14 -6.66 -8.80 -4.72
C VAL A 14 -6.84 -9.72 -5.94
N ILE A 15 -5.78 -10.41 -6.33
CA ILE A 15 -5.74 -11.31 -7.51
C ILE A 15 -6.23 -12.72 -7.13
N SER A 16 -5.90 -13.16 -5.92
CA SER A 16 -6.10 -14.53 -5.47
C SER A 16 -6.46 -14.59 -3.98
N GLY A 17 -7.14 -15.67 -3.59
CA GLY A 17 -7.61 -15.89 -2.23
C GLY A 17 -9.11 -15.62 -2.07
N LYS A 18 -9.57 -15.55 -0.81
CA LYS A 18 -10.97 -15.41 -0.44
C LYS A 18 -11.61 -14.13 -0.96
N ASP A 19 -10.87 -13.03 -0.90
CA ASP A 19 -11.36 -11.69 -1.24
C ASP A 19 -10.95 -11.26 -2.67
N LYS A 20 -10.85 -12.22 -3.60
CA LYS A 20 -10.45 -11.97 -4.98
C LYS A 20 -11.37 -10.94 -5.65
N GLY A 21 -10.77 -9.94 -6.31
CA GLY A 21 -11.47 -8.88 -7.04
C GLY A 21 -11.78 -7.63 -6.20
N VAL A 22 -11.55 -7.65 -4.88
CA VAL A 22 -11.71 -6.46 -4.04
C VAL A 22 -10.57 -5.47 -4.31
N THR A 23 -10.93 -4.22 -4.61
CA THR A 23 -9.98 -3.10 -4.74
C THR A 23 -10.03 -2.21 -3.50
N ALA A 24 -8.89 -1.95 -2.86
CA ALA A 24 -8.79 -1.13 -1.67
C ALA A 24 -7.38 -0.54 -1.49
N GLU A 25 -7.21 0.33 -0.49
CA GLU A 25 -5.94 0.98 -0.17
C GLU A 25 -5.11 0.16 0.82
N VAL A 26 -3.78 0.24 0.67
CA VAL A 26 -2.83 -0.41 1.59
C VAL A 26 -2.60 0.44 2.84
N ILE A 27 -3.01 -0.09 3.99
CA ILE A 27 -2.88 0.55 5.31
C ILE A 27 -1.45 0.43 5.85
N ALA A 28 -0.87 -0.77 5.71
CA ALA A 28 0.44 -1.09 6.26
C ALA A 28 1.16 -2.10 5.37
N VAL A 29 2.49 -2.00 5.37
CA VAL A 29 3.38 -2.90 4.63
C VAL A 29 4.43 -3.40 5.60
N ASP A 30 4.66 -4.71 5.62
CA ASP A 30 5.74 -5.35 6.35
C ASP A 30 6.74 -5.97 5.35
N PRO A 31 7.86 -5.27 5.08
CA PRO A 31 8.90 -5.77 4.19
C PRO A 31 9.69 -6.96 4.72
N ALA A 32 9.65 -7.23 6.02
CA ALA A 32 10.37 -8.36 6.62
C ALA A 32 9.67 -9.69 6.34
N THR A 33 8.33 -9.66 6.34
CA THR A 33 7.49 -10.86 6.12
C THR A 33 6.83 -10.91 4.74
N GLU A 34 7.12 -9.94 3.86
CA GLU A 34 6.52 -9.81 2.53
C GLU A 34 4.98 -9.72 2.54
N ARG A 35 4.43 -9.10 3.59
CA ARG A 35 2.98 -8.96 3.75
C ARG A 35 2.51 -7.52 3.68
N VAL A 36 1.26 -7.37 3.25
CA VAL A 36 0.55 -6.09 3.15
C VAL A 36 -0.79 -6.20 3.84
N THR A 37 -1.20 -5.15 4.55
CA THR A 37 -2.54 -5.05 5.15
C THR A 37 -3.35 -4.10 4.29
N VAL A 38 -4.44 -4.62 3.72
CA VAL A 38 -5.32 -3.90 2.79
C VAL A 38 -6.66 -3.68 3.49
N GLN A 39 -7.24 -2.48 3.31
CA GLN A 39 -8.49 -2.13 3.96
C GLN A 39 -9.64 -3.05 3.53
N GLY A 40 -10.37 -3.59 4.51
CA GLY A 40 -11.55 -4.43 4.26
C GLY A 40 -11.26 -5.82 3.68
N VAL A 41 -9.99 -6.20 3.55
CA VAL A 41 -9.55 -7.50 3.01
C VAL A 41 -9.06 -8.38 4.15
N ASN A 42 -9.33 -9.69 4.08
CA ASN A 42 -8.89 -10.68 5.05
C ASN A 42 -9.30 -10.33 6.49
N LEU A 43 -10.58 -10.02 6.67
CA LEU A 43 -11.17 -9.71 7.98
C LEU A 43 -11.21 -10.97 8.85
N VAL A 44 -10.52 -10.92 9.99
CA VAL A 44 -10.50 -11.98 10.99
C VAL A 44 -11.24 -11.56 12.25
N LYS A 45 -12.03 -12.49 12.80
CA LYS A 45 -12.70 -12.31 14.09
C LYS A 45 -11.69 -12.54 15.20
N LYS A 46 -11.35 -11.48 15.94
CA LYS A 46 -10.47 -11.54 17.10
C LYS A 46 -11.28 -11.33 18.37
N HIS A 47 -11.22 -12.30 19.27
CA HIS A 47 -11.77 -12.14 20.61
C HIS A 47 -10.81 -11.27 21.42
N ARG A 48 -11.28 -10.10 21.83
CA ARG A 48 -10.50 -9.17 22.64
C ARG A 48 -11.08 -9.14 24.05
N ARG A 49 -10.23 -9.45 25.04
CA ARG A 49 -10.58 -9.23 26.44
C ARG A 49 -10.78 -7.73 26.69
N GLU A 50 -11.79 -7.39 27.47
CA GLU A 50 -11.97 -6.03 27.94
C GLU A 50 -10.72 -5.58 28.70
N SER A 51 -10.23 -4.39 28.41
CA SER A 51 -9.01 -3.86 29.03
C SER A 51 -9.18 -2.37 29.27
N GLN A 52 -8.71 -1.91 30.43
CA GLN A 52 -8.61 -0.49 30.71
C GLN A 52 -7.35 0.05 30.05
N THR A 53 -7.50 1.09 29.20
CA THR A 53 -6.34 1.82 28.68
C THR A 53 -5.74 2.66 29.81
N ALA A 54 -4.44 2.98 29.74
CA ALA A 54 -3.73 3.81 30.73
C ALA A 54 -4.39 5.18 31.01
N ASN A 55 -5.29 5.64 30.13
CA ASN A 55 -6.03 6.90 30.26
C ASN A 55 -7.45 6.71 30.82
N GLY A 56 -7.76 5.60 31.49
CA GLY A 56 -9.07 5.33 32.12
C GLY A 56 -10.22 4.99 31.16
N ARG A 57 -9.99 5.00 29.84
CA ARG A 57 -10.99 4.53 28.86
C ARG A 57 -11.05 3.00 28.89
N ARG A 58 -12.22 2.46 29.27
CA ARG A 58 -12.57 1.05 29.05
C ARG A 58 -12.66 0.80 27.54
N VAL A 59 -11.86 -0.13 27.04
CA VAL A 59 -12.05 -0.68 25.70
C VAL A 59 -13.00 -1.85 25.85
N GLU A 60 -14.24 -1.68 25.40
CA GLU A 60 -15.27 -2.72 25.45
C GLU A 60 -14.74 -4.04 24.88
N GLY A 61 -14.90 -5.11 25.65
CA GLY A 61 -14.55 -6.46 25.22
C GLY A 61 -15.54 -6.99 24.19
N GLY A 62 -15.11 -7.93 23.36
CA GLY A 62 -15.99 -8.54 22.38
C GLY A 62 -15.28 -9.18 21.20
N ILE A 63 -16.09 -9.59 20.22
CA ILE A 63 -15.63 -10.09 18.93
C ILE A 63 -15.44 -8.89 18.00
N ILE A 64 -14.20 -8.51 17.77
CA ILE A 64 -13.85 -7.43 16.83
C ILE A 64 -13.40 -8.04 15.49
N ASN A 65 -13.77 -7.39 14.39
CA ASN A 65 -13.19 -7.70 13.08
C ASN A 65 -11.94 -6.85 12.90
N VAL A 66 -10.83 -7.50 12.57
CA VAL A 66 -9.54 -6.84 12.32
C VAL A 66 -9.04 -7.28 10.95
N GLU A 67 -8.49 -6.35 10.17
CA GLU A 67 -7.82 -6.66 8.92
C GLU A 67 -6.53 -7.42 9.20
N ALA A 68 -6.40 -8.63 8.63
CA ALA A 68 -5.17 -9.41 8.73
C ALA A 68 -4.31 -9.25 7.46
N PRO A 69 -2.98 -9.27 7.61
CA PRO A 69 -2.08 -9.08 6.49
C PRO A 69 -2.19 -10.23 5.48
N ILE A 70 -2.08 -9.92 4.19
CA ILE A 70 -2.03 -10.87 3.07
C ILE A 70 -0.64 -10.83 2.39
N HIS A 71 -0.27 -11.90 1.71
CA HIS A 71 1.02 -11.96 1.02
C HIS A 71 1.05 -11.02 -0.19
N VAL A 72 2.17 -10.34 -0.43
CA VAL A 72 2.32 -9.35 -1.52
C VAL A 72 2.05 -9.94 -2.91
N SER A 73 2.28 -11.23 -3.12
CA SER A 73 2.01 -11.90 -4.41
C SER A 73 0.53 -11.94 -4.78
N ASN A 74 -0.37 -11.81 -3.80
CA ASN A 74 -1.81 -11.95 -4.00
C ASN A 74 -2.48 -10.60 -4.30
N VAL A 75 -1.70 -9.51 -4.40
CA VAL A 75 -2.19 -8.17 -4.70
C VAL A 75 -1.52 -7.60 -5.94
N GLN A 76 -2.27 -6.78 -6.66
CA GLN A 76 -1.80 -6.04 -7.82
C GLN A 76 -2.09 -4.56 -7.64
N LEU A 77 -1.17 -3.71 -8.09
CA LEU A 77 -1.41 -2.28 -8.13
C LEU A 77 -2.53 -1.94 -9.11
N VAL A 78 -3.40 -1.02 -8.72
CA VAL A 78 -4.46 -0.47 -9.57
C VAL A 78 -4.23 1.02 -9.74
N VAL A 79 -4.14 1.46 -10.99
CA VAL A 79 -4.15 2.89 -11.34
C VAL A 79 -5.50 3.22 -11.96
N LYS A 80 -6.03 4.39 -11.60
CA LYS A 80 -7.24 4.93 -12.23
C LYS A 80 -6.82 5.76 -13.43
N VAL A 81 -7.15 5.28 -14.63
CA VAL A 81 -6.94 6.00 -15.89
C VAL A 81 -8.29 6.17 -16.55
N ASP A 82 -8.68 7.42 -16.83
CA ASP A 82 -9.97 7.76 -17.46
C ASP A 82 -11.18 7.13 -16.76
N GLY A 83 -11.14 7.08 -15.42
CA GLY A 83 -12.20 6.50 -14.59
C GLY A 83 -12.25 4.97 -14.55
N LYS A 84 -11.38 4.28 -15.31
CA LYS A 84 -11.27 2.82 -15.30
C LYS A 84 -10.16 2.36 -14.37
N GLU A 85 -10.45 1.35 -13.56
CA GLU A 85 -9.45 0.67 -12.74
C GLU A 85 -8.64 -0.29 -13.61
N VAL A 86 -7.37 0.04 -13.82
CA VAL A 86 -6.46 -0.79 -14.61
C VAL A 86 -5.48 -1.48 -13.67
N PRO A 87 -5.49 -2.81 -13.56
CA PRO A 87 -4.47 -3.54 -12.83
C PRO A 87 -3.16 -3.53 -13.62
N THR A 88 -2.07 -3.12 -12.97
CA THR A 88 -0.75 -2.92 -13.61
C THR A 88 0.38 -3.53 -12.78
N ARG A 89 1.56 -3.64 -13.38
CA ARG A 89 2.80 -3.93 -12.65
C ARG A 89 3.57 -2.62 -12.44
N VAL A 90 4.45 -2.63 -11.45
CA VAL A 90 5.33 -1.50 -11.13
C VAL A 90 6.58 -1.58 -12.01
N GLY A 91 6.84 -0.51 -12.75
CA GLY A 91 8.09 -0.25 -13.44
C GLY A 91 8.83 0.93 -12.79
N HIS A 92 10.05 1.19 -13.26
CA HIS A 92 10.85 2.32 -12.83
C HIS A 92 11.31 3.13 -14.03
N LYS A 93 11.24 4.46 -13.93
CA LYS A 93 11.77 5.38 -14.95
C LYS A 93 12.64 6.44 -14.27
N ARG A 94 13.73 6.83 -14.92
CA ARG A 94 14.52 7.99 -14.48
C ARG A 94 13.96 9.23 -15.14
N VAL A 95 13.67 10.25 -14.34
CA VAL A 95 13.22 11.57 -14.80
C VAL A 95 14.20 12.62 -14.30
N GLU A 96 14.48 13.59 -15.16
CA GLU A 96 15.27 14.76 -14.79
C GLU A 96 14.44 15.65 -13.83
N VAL A 97 15.10 16.06 -12.76
CA VAL A 97 14.55 16.98 -11.76
C VAL A 97 15.58 18.06 -11.51
N THR A 98 15.12 19.30 -11.53
CA THR A 98 15.93 20.45 -11.15
C THR A 98 16.01 20.53 -9.63
N LYS A 99 17.22 20.48 -9.09
CA LYS A 99 17.48 20.65 -7.66
C LYS A 99 18.13 22.00 -7.42
N ARG A 100 17.70 22.66 -6.35
CA ARG A 100 18.24 23.95 -5.92
C ARG A 100 19.24 23.74 -4.78
N ARG A 101 20.42 24.32 -4.91
CA ARG A 101 21.44 24.35 -3.85
C ARG A 101 21.14 25.45 -2.83
N PRO A 102 21.72 25.39 -1.61
CA PRO A 102 21.59 26.46 -0.61
C PRO A 102 22.09 27.83 -1.10
N ASP A 103 23.06 27.84 -2.02
CA ASP A 103 23.62 29.02 -2.69
C ASP A 103 22.70 29.63 -3.77
N GLY A 104 21.54 29.03 -4.03
CA GLY A 104 20.55 29.50 -4.99
C GLY A 104 20.78 29.03 -6.43
N SER A 105 21.91 28.37 -6.73
CA SER A 105 22.17 27.77 -8.05
C SER A 105 21.34 26.50 -8.27
N GLU A 106 20.94 26.26 -9.51
CA GLU A 106 20.21 25.05 -9.91
C GLU A 106 21.13 24.04 -10.60
N TYR A 107 20.85 22.75 -10.41
CA TYR A 107 21.48 21.67 -11.14
C TYR A 107 20.46 20.60 -11.52
N LYS A 108 20.70 19.97 -12.66
CA LYS A 108 19.90 18.83 -13.11
C LYS A 108 20.37 17.57 -12.38
N ALA A 109 19.42 16.80 -11.87
CA ALA A 109 19.65 15.49 -11.28
C ALA A 109 18.59 14.51 -11.79
N GLU A 110 18.93 13.23 -11.86
CA GLU A 110 17.93 12.21 -12.17
C GLU A 110 17.32 11.66 -10.87
N ARG A 111 15.99 11.51 -10.81
CA ARG A 111 15.30 10.71 -9.78
C ARG A 111 14.61 9.52 -10.42
N SER A 112 14.63 8.37 -9.74
CA SER A 112 13.86 7.20 -10.15
C SER A 112 12.44 7.32 -9.62
N VAL A 113 11.45 7.35 -10.51
CA VAL A 113 10.03 7.32 -10.19
C VAL A 113 9.43 5.95 -10.49
N ARG A 114 8.37 5.59 -9.77
CA ARG A 114 7.59 4.39 -10.05
C ARG A 114 6.60 4.71 -11.16
N ILE A 115 6.51 3.84 -12.16
CA ILE A 115 5.53 3.99 -13.24
C ILE A 115 4.66 2.75 -13.34
N ALA A 116 3.41 2.92 -13.75
CA ALA A 116 2.56 1.80 -14.11
C ALA A 116 2.95 1.31 -15.51
N THR A 117 3.35 0.05 -15.65
CA THR A 117 3.89 -0.46 -16.92
C THR A 117 2.89 -0.44 -18.08
N LYS A 118 1.59 -0.43 -17.78
CA LYS A 118 0.52 -0.47 -18.79
C LYS A 118 0.11 0.92 -19.29
N THR A 119 0.24 1.94 -18.45
CA THR A 119 -0.23 3.31 -18.75
C THR A 119 0.93 4.29 -18.92
N GLY A 120 2.10 3.97 -18.37
CA GLY A 120 3.28 4.85 -18.37
C GLY A 120 3.21 5.99 -17.35
N GLU A 121 2.09 6.11 -16.62
CA GLU A 121 1.86 7.14 -15.62
C GLU A 121 2.63 6.86 -14.32
N GLU A 122 2.96 7.94 -13.59
CA GLU A 122 3.63 7.87 -12.29
C GLU A 122 2.66 7.42 -11.18
N ILE A 123 3.16 6.59 -10.24
CA ILE A 123 2.39 5.97 -9.13
C ILE A 123 2.72 6.60 -7.78
#